data_AF-A0A352RCE9-F1
#
_entry.id   AF-A0A352RCE9-F1
#
_cell.length_a   1.000
_cell.length_b   1.000
_cell.length_c   1.000
_cell.angle_alpha   90.00
_cell.angle_beta   90.00
_cell.angle_gamma   90.00
#
_symmetry.space_group_name_H-M   'P 1'
#
loop_
_entity.id
_entity.type
_entity.pdbx_description
1 polymer ?
#
loop_
_entity_poly.entity_id
_entity_poly.type
_entity_poly.pdbx_seq_one_letter_code
_entity_poly.pdbx_strand_id
1 'polypeptide(L)'
;MKNIIIAIAFFFLSYTNAQDKKIYALEFYSWVGANDNISYEMASIIFDSNLDSNDYYCNNKEYNALIRVKYSEKGVEKIFDYNAYVNILYLDNQTEIQNKNGAFYTMIIDGYAPAKLIKGNGSYNPDNFVVSGIVTKNTPRILNAYHLDDAEFLQQNIKNASVKPEYINTTDEGRAKIKKFFSSTDEMYRLLMLYIANFD
;
A
#
# COMPACT_ATOMS: atom_id res chain seq x y z
N MET A 1 -20.16 46.52 14.03
CA MET A 1 -20.45 45.17 13.50
C MET A 1 -19.65 44.93 12.21
N LYS A 2 -18.33 44.68 12.30
CA LYS A 2 -17.46 44.47 11.12
C LYS A 2 -16.67 43.16 11.12
N ASN A 3 -16.80 42.31 12.16
CA ASN A 3 -15.93 41.14 12.36
C ASN A 3 -16.62 39.78 12.14
N ILE A 4 -17.86 39.74 11.64
CA ILE A 4 -18.61 38.47 11.49
C ILE A 4 -18.39 37.80 10.12
N ILE A 5 -17.94 38.55 9.10
CA ILE A 5 -17.83 38.05 7.72
C ILE A 5 -16.60 37.16 7.49
N ILE A 6 -15.56 37.26 8.35
CA ILE A 6 -14.31 36.52 8.16
C ILE A 6 -14.44 35.03 8.57
N ALA A 7 -15.33 34.70 9.52
CA ALA A 7 -15.49 33.32 10.00
C ALA A 7 -16.20 32.40 8.99
N ILE A 8 -17.06 32.96 8.13
CA ILE A 8 -17.84 32.18 7.15
C ILE A 8 -16.98 31.84 5.93
N ALA A 9 -16.09 32.74 5.49
CA ALA A 9 -15.21 32.49 4.35
C ALA A 9 -14.17 31.38 4.61
N PHE A 10 -13.71 31.23 5.86
CA PHE A 10 -12.80 30.13 6.23
C PHE A 10 -13.47 28.75 6.24
N PHE A 11 -14.80 28.68 6.37
CA PHE A 11 -15.54 27.42 6.34
C PHE A 11 -15.73 26.86 4.93
N PHE A 12 -15.67 27.71 3.89
CA PHE A 12 -15.85 27.29 2.50
C PHE A 12 -14.54 26.96 1.78
N LEU A 13 -13.40 27.53 2.22
CA LEU A 13 -12.09 27.26 1.60
C LEU A 13 -11.43 25.97 2.11
N SER A 14 -11.95 25.34 3.16
CA SER A 14 -11.48 24.04 3.66
C SER A 14 -12.08 22.84 2.92
N TYR A 15 -13.06 23.04 2.04
CA TYR A 15 -13.70 21.95 1.29
C TYR A 15 -13.03 21.62 -0.06
N THR A 16 -12.02 22.38 -0.51
CA THR A 16 -11.53 22.29 -1.90
C THR A 16 -10.37 21.32 -2.12
N ASN A 17 -10.05 20.41 -1.19
CA ASN A 17 -9.08 19.32 -1.41
C ASN A 17 -9.61 17.93 -1.04
N ALA A 18 -10.92 17.77 -0.80
CA ALA A 18 -11.53 16.46 -0.71
C ALA A 18 -11.76 15.91 -2.13
N GLN A 19 -10.69 15.69 -2.89
CA GLN A 19 -10.77 14.77 -4.01
C GLN A 19 -11.00 13.40 -3.37
N ASP A 20 -12.18 12.81 -3.59
CA ASP A 20 -12.54 11.50 -3.03
C ASP A 20 -11.48 10.48 -3.44
N LYS A 21 -10.57 10.15 -2.51
CA LYS A 21 -9.60 9.08 -2.70
C LYS A 21 -10.39 7.78 -2.78
N LYS A 22 -10.54 7.24 -3.98
CA LYS A 22 -11.12 5.90 -4.17
C LYS A 22 -10.02 4.87 -4.01
N ILE A 23 -10.29 3.82 -3.22
CA ILE A 23 -9.34 2.72 -3.04
C ILE A 23 -9.47 1.78 -4.24
N TYR A 24 -8.36 1.57 -4.95
CA TYR A 24 -8.25 0.58 -6.02
C TYR A 24 -7.97 -0.81 -5.44
N ALA A 25 -6.99 -0.89 -4.53
CA ALA A 25 -6.62 -2.13 -3.87
C ALA A 25 -6.17 -1.88 -2.43
N LEU A 26 -6.40 -2.90 -1.59
CA LEU A 26 -5.93 -2.97 -0.21
C LEU A 26 -5.24 -4.31 -0.01
N GLU A 27 -3.96 -4.28 0.31
CA GLU A 27 -3.12 -5.46 0.44
C GLU A 27 -2.37 -5.46 1.77
N PHE A 28 -2.10 -6.65 2.31
CA PHE A 28 -1.40 -6.82 3.58
C PHE A 28 -0.20 -7.74 3.42
N TYR A 29 0.87 -7.39 4.13
CA TYR A 29 2.15 -8.09 4.03
C TYR A 29 2.84 -8.14 5.38
N SER A 30 3.73 -9.11 5.57
CA SER A 30 4.68 -9.14 6.68
C SER A 30 6.07 -9.61 6.25
N TRP A 31 7.10 -9.14 6.95
CA TRP A 31 8.47 -9.57 6.72
C TRP A 31 9.29 -9.49 8.01
N VAL A 32 10.48 -10.08 7.98
CA VAL A 32 11.48 -9.93 9.04
C VAL A 32 12.65 -9.19 8.41
N GLY A 33 13.05 -8.06 8.99
CA GLY A 33 14.15 -7.25 8.47
C GLY A 33 15.44 -8.06 8.45
N ALA A 34 16.12 -8.07 7.31
CA ALA A 34 17.32 -8.89 7.11
C ALA A 34 18.48 -8.46 8.01
N ASN A 35 18.53 -7.17 8.39
CA ASN A 35 19.63 -6.59 9.16
C ASN A 35 19.31 -6.42 10.65
N ASP A 36 18.04 -6.22 11.02
CA ASP A 36 17.62 -5.96 12.40
C ASP A 36 16.86 -7.11 13.07
N ASN A 37 16.44 -8.12 12.29
CA ASN A 37 15.61 -9.24 12.73
C ASN A 37 14.31 -8.81 13.44
N ILE A 38 13.79 -7.62 13.10
CA ILE A 38 12.52 -7.10 13.58
C ILE A 38 11.40 -7.61 12.67
N SER A 39 10.27 -8.02 13.25
CA SER A 39 9.08 -8.37 12.48
C SER A 39 8.28 -7.11 12.14
N TYR A 40 8.02 -6.94 10.86
CA TYR A 40 7.25 -5.85 10.30
C TYR A 40 5.97 -6.36 9.65
N GLU A 41 4.96 -5.50 9.68
CA GLU A 41 3.69 -5.71 9.00
C GLU A 41 3.32 -4.45 8.23
N MET A 42 2.69 -4.62 7.07
CA MET A 42 2.34 -3.53 6.16
C MET A 42 0.89 -3.66 5.71
N ALA A 43 0.21 -2.52 5.65
CA ALA A 43 -0.98 -2.32 4.84
C ALA A 43 -0.61 -1.41 3.66
N SER A 44 -0.81 -1.90 2.44
CA SER A 44 -0.63 -1.15 1.19
C SER A 44 -2.00 -0.71 0.68
N ILE A 45 -2.24 0.60 0.62
CA ILE A 45 -3.49 1.18 0.17
C ILE A 45 -3.21 1.87 -1.17
N ILE A 46 -3.63 1.24 -2.25
CA ILE A 46 -3.45 1.75 -3.61
C ILE A 46 -4.69 2.54 -3.99
N PHE A 47 -4.51 3.78 -4.42
CA PHE A 47 -5.60 4.67 -4.83
C PHE A 47 -5.88 4.52 -6.32
N ASP A 48 -7.16 4.57 -6.66
CA ASP A 48 -7.63 4.62 -8.03
C ASP A 48 -7.09 5.89 -8.69
N SER A 49 -6.43 5.75 -9.83
CA SER A 49 -6.08 6.89 -10.68
C SER A 49 -7.28 7.12 -11.59
N ASN A 50 -7.73 8.38 -11.68
CA ASN A 50 -8.94 8.79 -12.39
C ASN A 50 -8.77 8.68 -13.93
N LEU A 51 -8.38 7.51 -14.43
CA LEU A 51 -7.96 7.24 -15.80
C LEU A 51 -8.93 6.27 -16.47
N ASP A 52 -9.36 6.64 -17.68
CA ASP A 52 -10.42 6.02 -18.47
C ASP A 52 -10.51 4.49 -18.35
N SER A 53 -11.74 4.04 -18.05
CA SER A 53 -12.15 2.70 -17.62
C SER A 53 -11.99 1.57 -18.64
N ASN A 54 -11.21 1.76 -19.71
CA ASN A 54 -11.18 0.82 -20.85
C ASN A 54 -9.85 0.08 -21.02
N ASP A 55 -8.89 0.23 -20.11
CA ASP A 55 -7.60 -0.45 -20.22
C ASP A 55 -7.28 -1.28 -18.96
N TYR A 56 -7.84 -2.50 -18.94
CA TYR A 56 -7.73 -3.50 -17.86
C TYR A 56 -6.32 -4.10 -17.73
N TYR A 57 -5.46 -3.93 -18.74
CA TYR A 57 -4.09 -4.46 -18.79
C TYR A 57 -3.10 -3.39 -19.26
N CYS A 58 -3.29 -2.16 -18.77
CA CYS A 58 -2.48 -1.04 -19.16
C CYS A 58 -1.06 -1.20 -18.60
N ASN A 59 -0.12 -1.61 -19.45
CA ASN A 59 1.30 -1.69 -19.12
C ASN A 59 1.81 -0.31 -18.73
N ASN A 60 2.50 -0.22 -17.58
CA ASN A 60 3.15 0.99 -17.04
C ASN A 60 2.20 2.03 -16.43
N LYS A 61 1.07 1.63 -15.83
CA LYS A 61 0.29 2.55 -14.97
C LYS A 61 0.97 2.74 -13.62
N GLU A 62 1.14 3.99 -13.23
CA GLU A 62 1.58 4.41 -11.91
C GLU A 62 0.38 4.85 -11.07
N TYR A 63 0.24 4.26 -9.89
CA TYR A 63 -0.80 4.56 -8.92
C TYR A 63 -0.19 5.26 -7.71
N ASN A 64 -0.90 6.23 -7.14
CA ASN A 64 -0.55 6.72 -5.82
C ASN A 64 -0.94 5.68 -4.78
N ALA A 65 -0.11 5.51 -3.76
CA ALA A 65 -0.41 4.64 -2.63
C ALA A 65 -0.04 5.30 -1.30
N LEU A 66 -0.74 4.89 -0.25
CA LEU A 66 -0.37 5.12 1.14
C LEU A 66 0.03 3.78 1.73
N ILE A 67 1.22 3.72 2.30
CA ILE A 67 1.73 2.54 2.97
C ILE A 67 1.75 2.81 4.47
N ARG A 68 1.12 1.92 5.25
CA ARG A 68 1.19 1.94 6.71
C ARG A 68 2.00 0.75 7.20
N VAL A 69 3.13 1.03 7.85
CA VAL A 69 4.00 0.01 8.43
C VAL A 69 3.86 0.01 9.94
N LYS A 70 3.81 -1.19 10.50
CA LYS A 70 3.69 -1.47 11.92
C LYS A 70 4.77 -2.47 12.33
N TYR A 71 5.47 -2.17 13.42
CA TYR A 71 6.45 -3.09 14.01
C TYR A 71 6.59 -2.85 15.51
N SER A 72 7.33 -3.72 16.20
CA SER A 72 7.65 -3.55 17.61
C SER A 72 9.13 -3.67 17.84
N GLU A 73 9.71 -2.66 18.47
CA GLU A 73 11.12 -2.63 18.82
C GLU A 73 11.25 -2.55 20.35
N LYS A 74 11.92 -3.53 20.96
CA LYS A 74 12.10 -3.62 22.44
C LYS A 74 10.77 -3.52 23.21
N GLY A 75 9.70 -4.11 22.67
CA GLY A 75 8.37 -4.11 23.28
C GLY A 75 7.55 -2.84 23.05
N VAL A 76 8.08 -1.84 22.34
CA VAL A 76 7.35 -0.62 21.98
C VAL A 76 6.83 -0.72 20.56
N GLU A 77 5.50 -0.65 20.41
CA GLU A 77 4.84 -0.62 19.11
C GLU A 77 5.08 0.73 18.41
N LYS A 78 5.46 0.65 17.14
CA LYS A 78 5.69 1.80 16.26
C LYS A 78 4.85 1.66 15.00
N ILE A 79 4.25 2.76 14.57
CA ILE A 79 3.44 2.83 13.34
C ILE A 79 3.84 4.08 12.56
N PHE A 80 4.12 3.90 11.27
CA PHE A 80 4.47 4.96 10.34
C PHE A 80 3.62 4.86 9.08
N ASP A 81 3.30 6.02 8.53
CA ASP A 81 2.69 6.17 7.20
C ASP A 81 3.71 6.79 6.25
N TYR A 82 3.78 6.34 5.02
CA TYR A 82 4.48 7.05 3.95
C TYR A 82 3.74 6.90 2.63
N ASN A 83 3.97 7.84 1.72
CA ASN A 83 3.41 7.75 0.38
C ASN A 83 4.32 6.89 -0.50
N ALA A 84 3.73 6.23 -1.48
CA ALA A 84 4.46 5.46 -2.46
C ALA A 84 3.84 5.64 -3.86
N TYR A 85 4.65 5.39 -4.87
CA TYR A 85 4.18 5.13 -6.23
C TYR A 85 4.14 3.62 -6.46
N VAL A 86 3.05 3.14 -7.05
CA VAL A 86 2.89 1.72 -7.37
C VAL A 86 2.80 1.56 -8.87
N ASN A 87 3.79 0.89 -9.46
CA ASN A 87 3.79 0.56 -10.88
C ASN A 87 3.44 -0.91 -11.06
N ILE A 88 2.45 -1.21 -11.91
CA ILE A 88 2.06 -2.59 -12.23
C ILE A 88 2.42 -2.87 -13.70
N LEU A 89 3.29 -3.85 -13.89
CA LEU A 89 3.78 -4.31 -15.18
C LEU A 89 3.18 -5.67 -15.49
N TYR A 90 2.42 -5.79 -16.58
CA TYR A 90 1.93 -7.07 -17.08
C TYR A 90 2.89 -7.59 -18.15
N LEU A 91 3.48 -8.75 -17.90
CA LEU A 91 4.41 -9.35 -18.86
C LEU A 91 3.61 -10.21 -19.84
N ASP A 92 3.10 -9.57 -20.89
CA ASP A 92 2.62 -10.29 -22.08
C ASP A 92 3.83 -10.85 -22.82
N ASN A 93 3.95 -12.18 -22.89
CA ASN A 93 5.01 -12.99 -23.54
C ASN A 93 6.18 -13.46 -22.66
N GLN A 94 5.86 -14.21 -21.61
CA GLN A 94 6.82 -15.18 -21.06
C GLN A 94 6.51 -16.56 -21.67
N THR A 95 7.52 -17.18 -22.30
CA THR A 95 7.59 -18.47 -23.06
C THR A 95 6.32 -19.34 -23.24
N GLU A 96 6.20 -20.07 -24.35
CA GLU A 96 5.08 -21.00 -24.67
C GLU A 96 4.65 -21.96 -23.53
N ILE A 97 5.52 -22.23 -22.55
CA ILE A 97 5.24 -23.06 -21.37
C ILE A 97 4.45 -22.31 -20.28
N GLN A 98 4.60 -20.99 -20.17
CA GLN A 98 3.93 -20.12 -19.19
C GLN A 98 2.58 -19.57 -19.70
N ASN A 99 2.38 -19.52 -21.01
CA ASN A 99 1.17 -19.04 -21.68
C ASN A 99 -0.11 -19.86 -21.41
N LYS A 100 -0.04 -20.98 -20.67
CA LYS A 100 -1.23 -21.81 -20.44
C LYS A 100 -2.12 -21.39 -19.26
N ASN A 101 -1.66 -20.54 -18.32
CA ASN A 101 -2.36 -20.42 -17.02
C ASN A 101 -2.52 -19.02 -16.39
N GLY A 102 -2.12 -17.91 -17.02
CA GLY A 102 -2.42 -16.57 -16.50
C GLY A 102 -1.43 -15.49 -16.93
N ALA A 103 -1.85 -14.22 -16.87
CA ALA A 103 -0.97 -13.08 -17.13
C ALA A 103 -0.06 -12.88 -15.91
N PHE A 104 1.26 -12.99 -16.10
CA PHE A 104 2.22 -12.66 -15.05
C PHE A 104 2.25 -11.16 -14.82
N TYR A 105 2.35 -10.74 -13.56
CA TYR A 105 2.52 -9.35 -13.21
C TYR A 105 3.69 -9.15 -12.25
N THR A 106 4.32 -7.99 -12.35
CA THR A 106 5.24 -7.46 -11.35
C THR A 106 4.72 -6.10 -10.90
N MET A 107 4.61 -5.91 -9.60
CA MET A 107 4.25 -4.67 -8.95
C MET A 107 5.47 -4.13 -8.20
N ILE A 108 5.82 -2.88 -8.46
CA ILE A 108 6.90 -2.17 -7.76
C ILE A 108 6.24 -1.11 -6.90
N ILE A 109 6.50 -1.15 -5.59
CA ILE A 109 6.10 -0.13 -4.61
C ILE A 109 7.33 0.70 -4.30
N ASP A 110 7.34 1.95 -4.75
CA ASP A 110 8.42 2.92 -4.57
C ASP A 110 8.02 3.95 -3.51
N GLY A 111 8.45 3.72 -2.28
CA GLY A 111 8.16 4.57 -1.13
C GLY A 111 9.02 5.83 -1.13
N TYR A 112 8.42 6.98 -0.82
CA TYR A 112 9.15 8.25 -0.79
C TYR A 112 8.86 9.07 0.45
N ALA A 113 9.87 9.86 0.84
CA ALA A 113 9.82 10.70 2.03
C ALA A 113 8.80 11.84 1.89
N PRO A 114 8.22 12.34 3.01
CA PRO A 114 8.51 11.94 4.38
C PRO A 114 7.64 10.79 4.89
N ALA A 115 8.21 9.97 5.78
CA ALA A 115 7.42 9.08 6.64
C ALA A 115 6.85 9.86 7.83
N LYS A 116 5.55 9.72 8.07
CA LYS A 116 4.80 10.32 9.17
C LYS A 116 4.67 9.31 10.32
N LEU A 117 5.12 9.71 11.50
CA LEU A 117 4.91 8.95 12.74
C LEU A 117 3.43 9.00 13.13
N ILE A 118 2.81 7.83 13.28
CA ILE A 118 1.43 7.67 13.77
C ILE A 118 1.42 7.25 15.23
N LYS A 119 2.32 6.34 15.63
CA LYS A 119 2.45 5.85 17.01
C LYS A 119 3.89 5.50 17.34
N GLY A 120 4.28 5.79 18.58
CA GLY A 120 5.60 5.47 19.12
C GLY A 120 6.56 6.65 19.01
N ASN A 121 7.81 6.38 18.67
CA ASN A 121 8.86 7.38 18.49
C ASN A 121 9.87 6.96 17.42
N GLY A 122 10.70 7.92 16.97
CA GLY A 122 11.76 7.70 16.01
C GLY A 122 11.42 8.19 14.59
N SER A 123 12.21 7.73 13.64
CA SER A 123 12.08 7.99 12.22
C SER A 123 12.01 6.67 11.48
N TYR A 124 11.43 6.72 10.29
CA TYR A 124 11.36 5.58 9.39
C TYR A 124 11.75 6.06 8.00
N ASN A 125 12.62 5.31 7.33
CA ASN A 125 12.90 5.54 5.93
C ASN A 125 11.89 4.72 5.12
N PRO A 126 11.13 5.34 4.22
CA PRO A 126 10.23 4.63 3.31
C PRO A 126 10.96 3.46 2.64
N ASP A 127 10.30 2.31 2.61
CA ASP A 127 10.85 1.09 2.06
C ASP A 127 10.31 0.83 0.66
N ASN A 128 11.12 0.15 -0.15
CA ASN A 128 10.77 -0.24 -1.51
C ASN A 128 10.44 -1.72 -1.58
N PHE A 129 9.47 -2.10 -2.41
CA PHE A 129 9.04 -3.49 -2.54
C PHE A 129 8.85 -3.91 -3.99
N VAL A 130 9.15 -5.17 -4.27
CA VAL A 130 8.84 -5.82 -5.54
C VAL A 130 7.99 -7.04 -5.26
N VAL A 131 6.79 -7.07 -5.83
CA VAL A 131 5.82 -8.15 -5.71
C VAL A 131 5.60 -8.74 -7.10
N SER A 132 5.70 -10.06 -7.24
CA SER A 132 5.47 -10.76 -8.51
C SER A 132 4.42 -11.84 -8.34
N GLY A 133 3.53 -11.97 -9.32
CA GLY A 133 2.41 -12.87 -9.24
C GLY A 133 1.84 -13.28 -10.59
N ILE A 134 0.70 -13.98 -10.52
CA ILE A 134 -0.10 -14.38 -11.68
C ILE A 134 -1.53 -13.87 -11.51
N VAL A 135 -2.14 -13.38 -12.58
CA VAL A 135 -3.57 -13.06 -12.60
C VAL A 135 -4.33 -14.23 -13.22
N THR A 136 -5.23 -14.82 -12.42
CA THR A 136 -6.14 -15.88 -12.89
C THR A 136 -7.56 -15.34 -12.91
N LYS A 137 -8.19 -15.21 -14.10
CA LYS A 137 -9.60 -14.81 -14.26
C LYS A 137 -10.01 -13.57 -13.42
N ASN A 138 -9.10 -12.59 -13.31
CA ASN A 138 -9.22 -11.33 -12.54
C ASN A 138 -8.81 -11.37 -11.06
N THR A 139 -8.28 -12.47 -10.55
CA THR A 139 -7.72 -12.53 -9.19
C THR A 139 -6.20 -12.56 -9.24
N PRO A 140 -5.50 -11.55 -8.71
CA PRO A 140 -4.05 -11.60 -8.56
C PRO A 140 -3.69 -12.59 -7.45
N ARG A 141 -2.76 -13.49 -7.74
CA ARG A 141 -2.11 -14.37 -6.77
C ARG A 141 -0.64 -14.01 -6.70
N ILE A 142 -0.19 -13.61 -5.52
CA ILE A 142 1.21 -13.27 -5.29
C ILE A 142 2.01 -14.57 -5.20
N LEU A 143 3.08 -14.66 -5.99
CA LEU A 143 4.04 -15.77 -5.98
C LEU A 143 5.23 -15.44 -5.08
N ASN A 144 5.81 -14.26 -5.27
CA ASN A 144 6.97 -13.78 -4.53
C ASN A 144 6.80 -12.30 -4.18
N ALA A 145 7.33 -11.88 -3.04
CA ALA A 145 7.43 -10.49 -2.68
C ALA A 145 8.75 -10.25 -1.94
N TYR A 146 9.40 -9.13 -2.23
CA TYR A 146 10.72 -8.78 -1.68
C TYR A 146 10.70 -7.33 -1.21
N HIS A 147 11.34 -7.10 -0.07
CA HIS A 147 11.72 -5.78 0.40
C HIS A 147 13.11 -5.44 -0.12
N LEU A 148 13.26 -4.21 -0.63
CA LEU A 148 14.49 -3.61 -1.11
C LEU A 148 14.86 -2.47 -0.16
N ASP A 149 16.00 -2.59 0.52
CA ASP A 149 16.56 -1.53 1.35
C ASP A 149 17.29 -0.52 0.44
N ASP A 150 16.89 0.76 0.49
CA ASP A 150 17.43 1.87 -0.30
C ASP A 150 18.97 1.99 -0.23
N ALA A 151 19.58 1.53 0.87
CA ALA A 151 21.03 1.56 1.03
C ALA A 151 21.79 0.57 0.12
N GLU A 152 21.11 -0.45 -0.44
CA GLU A 152 21.77 -1.57 -1.13
C GLU A 152 21.44 -1.68 -2.62
N PHE A 153 20.53 -0.88 -3.20
CA PHE A 153 20.21 -0.95 -4.64
C PHE A 153 21.40 -0.63 -5.56
N LEU A 154 22.38 0.15 -5.07
CA LEU A 154 23.63 0.47 -5.77
C LEU A 154 24.77 -0.55 -5.50
N GLN A 155 24.54 -1.54 -4.65
CA GLN A 155 25.55 -2.54 -4.29
C GLN A 155 25.29 -3.85 -5.06
N GLN A 156 26.36 -4.52 -5.50
CA GLN A 156 26.27 -5.81 -6.22
C GLN A 156 25.66 -6.96 -5.39
N ASN A 157 25.35 -6.71 -4.11
CA ASN A 157 24.80 -7.68 -3.15
C ASN A 157 23.57 -7.10 -2.46
N ILE A 158 22.46 -6.97 -3.18
CA ILE A 158 21.16 -6.59 -2.60
C ILE A 158 20.73 -7.69 -1.62
N LYS A 159 20.60 -7.37 -0.32
CA LYS A 159 19.93 -8.25 0.64
C LYS A 159 18.43 -8.07 0.51
N ASN A 160 17.78 -9.06 -0.08
CA ASN A 160 16.33 -9.12 -0.12
C ASN A 160 15.80 -9.77 1.16
N ALA A 161 14.81 -9.14 1.81
CA ALA A 161 13.97 -9.84 2.79
C ALA A 161 12.73 -10.41 2.08
N SER A 162 12.45 -11.69 2.30
CA SER A 162 11.24 -12.31 1.77
C SER A 162 10.01 -11.74 2.47
N VAL A 163 9.13 -11.13 1.69
CA VAL A 163 7.86 -10.58 2.15
C VAL A 163 6.77 -11.62 1.94
N LYS A 164 5.92 -11.80 2.95
CA LYS A 164 4.81 -12.75 2.98
C LYS A 164 3.50 -12.02 2.76
N PRO A 165 2.73 -12.34 1.70
CA PRO A 165 1.39 -11.80 1.54
C PRO A 165 0.43 -12.38 2.59
N GLU A 166 -0.43 -11.53 3.12
CA GLU A 166 -1.46 -11.91 4.09
C GLU A 166 -2.85 -11.78 3.46
N TYR A 167 -3.35 -12.90 2.93
CA TYR A 167 -4.63 -12.93 2.24
C TYR A 167 -5.82 -12.73 3.19
N ILE A 168 -6.83 -12.03 2.69
CA ILE A 168 -8.14 -11.87 3.32
C ILE A 168 -9.11 -12.78 2.59
N ASN A 169 -9.72 -13.73 3.32
CA ASN A 169 -10.69 -14.68 2.73
C ASN A 169 -12.13 -14.26 2.99
N THR A 170 -12.37 -13.43 4.00
CA THR A 170 -13.70 -12.95 4.38
C THR A 170 -13.66 -11.46 4.72
N THR A 171 -14.79 -10.77 4.57
CA THR A 171 -14.89 -9.36 4.96
C THR A 171 -14.58 -9.13 6.43
N ASP A 172 -14.97 -10.05 7.31
CA ASP A 172 -14.66 -9.95 8.75
C ASP A 172 -13.16 -10.07 9.04
N GLU A 173 -12.45 -10.97 8.33
CA GLU A 173 -10.98 -11.00 8.35
C GLU A 173 -10.40 -9.66 7.89
N GLY A 174 -10.94 -9.09 6.82
CA GLY A 174 -10.50 -7.79 6.30
C GLY A 174 -10.73 -6.64 7.30
N ARG A 175 -11.91 -6.59 7.95
CA ARG A 175 -12.20 -5.63 9.03
C ARG A 175 -11.24 -5.81 10.21
N ALA A 176 -10.92 -7.04 10.58
CA ALA A 176 -9.97 -7.33 11.66
C ALA A 176 -8.55 -6.86 11.30
N LYS A 177 -8.11 -7.09 10.06
CA LYS A 177 -6.83 -6.59 9.54
C LYS A 177 -6.79 -5.06 9.55
N ILE A 178 -7.83 -4.37 9.04
CA ILE A 178 -7.90 -2.90 9.08
C ILE A 178 -7.78 -2.40 10.52
N LYS A 179 -8.52 -2.96 11.48
CA LYS A 179 -8.46 -2.56 12.90
C LYS A 179 -7.10 -2.80 13.55
N LYS A 180 -6.28 -3.71 13.01
CA LYS A 180 -4.91 -3.95 13.51
C LYS A 180 -3.95 -2.78 13.22
N PHE A 181 -4.21 -2.06 12.12
CA PHE A 181 -3.37 -0.97 11.62
C PHE A 181 -3.99 0.42 11.83
N PHE A 182 -5.32 0.52 11.82
CA PHE A 182 -6.06 1.77 11.81
C PHE A 182 -7.02 1.86 13.00
N SER A 183 -6.94 2.97 13.71
CA SER A 183 -7.88 3.41 14.73
C SER A 183 -9.06 4.14 14.09
N SER A 184 -10.20 4.23 14.79
CA SER A 184 -11.37 4.96 14.30
C SER A 184 -11.13 6.47 14.08
N THR A 185 -10.06 7.02 14.65
CA THR A 185 -9.65 8.41 14.47
C THR A 185 -8.72 8.64 13.28
N ASP A 186 -8.22 7.57 12.65
CA ASP A 186 -7.43 7.68 11.43
C ASP A 186 -8.32 8.10 10.25
N GLU A 187 -7.86 9.09 9.47
CA GLU A 187 -8.58 9.61 8.29
C GLU A 187 -8.99 8.49 7.32
N MET A 188 -8.12 7.49 7.14
CA MET A 188 -8.34 6.36 6.25
C MET A 188 -9.27 5.28 6.79
N TYR A 189 -9.53 5.23 8.10
CA TYR A 189 -10.25 4.11 8.71
C TYR A 189 -11.65 3.93 8.12
N ARG A 190 -12.42 5.02 8.04
CA ARG A 190 -13.78 4.97 7.49
C ARG A 190 -13.79 4.50 6.03
N LEU A 191 -12.86 5.03 5.23
CA LEU A 191 -12.76 4.70 3.81
C LEU A 191 -12.39 3.23 3.59
N LEU A 192 -11.46 2.70 4.39
CA LEU A 192 -11.07 1.28 4.35
C LEU A 192 -12.20 0.34 4.78
N MET A 193 -12.94 0.72 5.83
CA MET A 193 -14.09 -0.06 6.30
C MET A 193 -15.24 -0.08 5.28
N LEU A 194 -15.43 1.00 4.52
CA LEU A 194 -16.39 1.04 3.42
C LEU A 194 -15.88 0.22 2.22
N TYR A 195 -14.60 0.32 1.88
CA TYR A 195 -14.00 -0.47 0.80
C TYR A 195 -14.17 -1.97 1.04
N ILE A 196 -13.84 -2.47 2.24
CA ILE A 196 -13.94 -3.90 2.52
C ILE A 196 -15.39 -4.40 2.53
N ALA A 197 -16.34 -3.55 2.91
CA ALA A 197 -17.77 -3.91 2.91
C ALA A 197 -18.34 -4.15 1.51
N ASN A 198 -17.67 -3.69 0.44
CA ASN A 198 -18.10 -3.98 -0.93
C ASN A 198 -17.83 -5.44 -1.36
N PHE A 199 -17.15 -6.22 -0.53
CA PHE A 199 -16.84 -7.64 -0.77
C PHE A 199 -17.66 -8.59 0.11
N ASP A 200 -18.59 -8.07 0.93
CA ASP A 200 -19.67 -8.88 1.56
C ASP A 200 -20.62 -9.46 0.50
#